data_AF-A0A1G3UJL3-F1
#
_entry.id   AF-A0A1G3UJL3-F1
#
_cell.length_a   1.000
_cell.length_b   1.000
_cell.length_c   1.000
_cell.angle_alpha   90.00
_cell.angle_beta   90.00
_cell.angle_gamma   90.00
#
_symmetry.space_group_name_H-M   'P 1'
#
loop_
_entity.id
_entity.type
_entity.pdbx_description
1 polymer ?
#
loop_
_entity_poly.entity_id
_entity_poly.type
_entity_poly.pdbx_seq_one_letter_code
_entity_poly.pdbx_strand_id
1 'polypeptide(L)'
;MKLTDTLELVSYRKDVDYFPRRSKPFDYTIKYIFYANDYRVELEIQFSIIDYTLCYRLPIINFGYDVHIEEFSKKNGRYVSVDDYDDEDGRFSVKYITNKQDRKILLKIVQKNLEHYVKRVNPPLIIRGPLGNFKQHSARYLKNGEIIINAGYQQIVASYNEVPDISTKKSFKDTVSELFYIYAKDEFAKEEVIKNYLLKQDAICQEKIAA
;
A
#
# COMPACT_ATOMS: atom_id res chain seq x y z
N MET A 1 -17.57 -9.88 -16.22
CA MET A 1 -17.19 -11.25 -15.79
C MET A 1 -17.72 -11.46 -14.39
N LYS A 2 -18.76 -12.29 -14.24
CA LYS A 2 -19.35 -12.60 -12.94
C LYS A 2 -18.37 -13.39 -12.07
N LEU A 3 -18.16 -12.92 -10.84
CA LEU A 3 -17.32 -13.57 -9.83
C LEU A 3 -18.18 -14.26 -8.76
N THR A 4 -19.32 -13.66 -8.45
CA THR A 4 -20.40 -14.22 -7.63
C THR A 4 -21.75 -13.75 -8.22
N ASP A 5 -22.86 -14.13 -7.57
CA ASP A 5 -24.18 -13.61 -7.93
C ASP A 5 -24.32 -12.10 -7.72
N THR A 6 -23.52 -11.54 -6.81
CA THR A 6 -23.60 -10.15 -6.37
C THR A 6 -22.39 -9.31 -6.79
N LEU A 7 -21.32 -9.92 -7.33
CA LEU A 7 -20.09 -9.24 -7.74
C LEU A 7 -19.73 -9.57 -9.19
N GLU A 8 -19.62 -8.53 -10.01
CA GLU A 8 -19.18 -8.62 -11.39
C GLU A 8 -17.96 -7.72 -11.63
N LEU A 9 -16.89 -8.29 -12.19
CA LEU A 9 -15.77 -7.51 -12.73
C LEU A 9 -16.16 -6.93 -14.09
N VAL A 10 -16.12 -5.60 -14.21
CA VAL A 10 -16.54 -4.86 -15.41
C VAL A 10 -15.34 -4.39 -16.21
N SER A 11 -14.30 -3.90 -15.52
CA SER A 11 -13.11 -3.38 -16.16
C SER A 11 -11.87 -3.62 -15.32
N TYR A 12 -10.75 -3.78 -15.99
CA TYR A 12 -9.42 -3.89 -15.42
C TYR A 12 -8.48 -3.05 -16.25
N ARG A 13 -7.68 -2.23 -15.57
CA ARG A 13 -6.63 -1.44 -16.19
C ARG A 13 -5.37 -1.51 -15.35
N LYS A 14 -4.24 -1.77 -16.01
CA LYS A 14 -2.92 -1.60 -15.43
C LYS A 14 -2.30 -0.35 -16.03
N ASP A 15 -2.25 0.71 -15.23
CA ASP A 15 -1.54 1.93 -15.57
C ASP A 15 -0.09 1.74 -15.17
N VAL A 16 0.72 1.39 -16.16
CA VAL A 16 2.16 1.59 -16.09
C VAL A 16 2.38 3.03 -16.54
N ASP A 17 3.02 3.86 -15.72
CA ASP A 17 3.33 5.23 -16.11
C ASP A 17 4.10 5.22 -17.44
N TYR A 18 3.39 5.52 -18.53
CA TYR A 18 3.86 5.44 -19.91
C TYR A 18 4.56 6.74 -20.31
N PHE A 19 5.41 7.29 -19.43
CA PHE A 19 6.33 8.36 -19.79
C PHE A 19 7.70 7.75 -20.15
N PRO A 20 8.02 7.56 -21.44
CA PRO A 20 9.19 6.82 -21.91
C PRO A 20 10.54 7.51 -21.68
N ARG A 21 10.61 8.57 -20.85
CA ARG A 21 11.86 9.27 -20.54
C ARG A 21 12.44 8.93 -19.17
N ARG A 22 11.69 8.30 -18.27
CA ARG A 22 12.15 7.80 -16.96
C ARG A 22 11.28 6.63 -16.50
N SER A 23 11.43 5.47 -17.12
CA SER A 23 10.78 4.24 -16.63
C SER A 23 11.29 3.95 -15.21
N LYS A 24 10.48 4.24 -14.20
CA LYS A 24 10.70 3.70 -12.85
C LYS A 24 10.17 2.26 -12.90
N PRO A 25 11.04 1.22 -12.96
CA PRO A 25 10.58 -0.16 -13.19
C PRO A 25 9.75 -0.71 -12.02
N PHE A 26 9.63 0.05 -10.93
CA PHE A 26 8.94 -0.33 -9.71
C PHE A 26 7.58 0.36 -9.51
N ASP A 27 7.27 1.43 -10.26
CA ASP A 27 6.01 2.19 -10.13
C ASP A 27 4.93 1.61 -11.04
N TYR A 28 3.77 1.28 -10.48
CA TYR A 28 2.59 0.95 -11.27
C TYR A 28 1.32 0.98 -10.41
N THR A 29 0.22 1.32 -11.07
CA THR A 29 -1.12 1.34 -10.49
C THR A 29 -1.99 0.33 -11.22
N ILE A 30 -2.80 -0.39 -10.48
CA ILE A 30 -3.79 -1.31 -11.02
C ILE A 30 -5.16 -0.91 -10.51
N LYS A 31 -6.09 -0.72 -11.44
CA LYS A 31 -7.48 -0.42 -11.14
C LYS A 31 -8.38 -1.56 -11.60
N TYR A 32 -9.26 -1.99 -10.71
CA TYR A 32 -10.34 -2.92 -10.99
C TYR A 32 -11.67 -2.23 -10.72
N ILE A 33 -12.61 -2.32 -11.65
CA ILE A 33 -13.96 -1.79 -11.51
C ILE A 33 -14.93 -2.96 -11.45
N PHE A 34 -15.73 -3.00 -10.39
CA PHE A 34 -16.77 -3.98 -10.17
C PHE A 34 -18.14 -3.33 -10.07
N TYR A 35 -19.17 -4.09 -10.43
CA TYR A 35 -20.52 -3.86 -9.92
C TYR A 35 -20.78 -4.81 -8.76
N ALA A 36 -21.28 -4.25 -7.66
CA ALA A 36 -21.68 -4.95 -6.45
C ALA A 36 -23.08 -4.51 -6.04
N ASN A 37 -24.11 -5.25 -6.45
CA ASN A 37 -25.51 -4.81 -6.36
C ASN A 37 -25.72 -3.43 -7.02
N ASP A 38 -26.19 -2.43 -6.26
CA ASP A 38 -26.43 -1.06 -6.72
C ASP A 38 -25.17 -0.17 -6.68
N TYR A 39 -24.01 -0.74 -6.34
CA TYR A 39 -22.76 -0.01 -6.18
C TYR A 39 -21.78 -0.28 -7.32
N ARG A 40 -21.06 0.77 -7.74
CA ARG A 40 -19.82 0.66 -8.49
C ARG A 40 -18.67 0.71 -7.50
N VAL A 41 -17.80 -0.29 -7.54
CA VAL A 41 -16.65 -0.44 -6.64
C VAL A 41 -15.38 -0.35 -7.47
N GLU A 42 -14.54 0.64 -7.18
CA GLU A 42 -13.21 0.78 -7.77
C GLU A 42 -12.15 0.39 -6.74
N LEU A 43 -11.46 -0.72 -6.99
CA LEU A 43 -10.31 -1.16 -6.22
C LEU A 43 -9.06 -0.68 -6.93
N GLU A 44 -8.34 0.24 -6.30
CA GLU A 44 -7.06 0.74 -6.77
C GLU A 44 -5.93 0.15 -5.94
N ILE A 45 -4.89 -0.37 -6.60
CA ILE A 45 -3.72 -0.97 -5.96
C ILE A 45 -2.49 -0.23 -6.51
N GLN A 46 -1.68 0.31 -5.60
CA GLN A 46 -0.54 1.14 -5.95
C GLN A 46 0.76 0.56 -5.39
N PHE A 47 1.80 0.63 -6.20
CA PHE A 47 3.18 0.40 -5.81
C PHE A 47 3.98 1.59 -6.29
N SER A 48 4.60 2.30 -5.36
CA SER A 48 5.24 3.58 -5.66
C SER A 48 6.58 3.66 -4.97
N ILE A 49 7.61 4.06 -5.71
CA ILE A 49 8.89 4.51 -5.17
C ILE A 49 8.61 5.81 -4.43
N ILE A 50 8.81 5.76 -3.12
CA ILE A 50 8.64 6.92 -2.24
C ILE A 50 9.97 7.58 -1.88
N ASP A 51 11.08 6.82 -1.96
CA ASP A 51 12.41 7.31 -1.63
C ASP A 51 13.48 6.34 -2.15
N TYR A 52 14.75 6.67 -1.89
CA TYR A 52 15.92 5.85 -2.20
C TYR A 52 16.89 5.84 -1.03
N THR A 53 17.57 4.73 -0.82
CA THR A 53 18.67 4.67 0.16
C THR A 53 19.83 5.58 -0.26
N LEU A 54 20.63 6.05 0.71
CA LEU A 54 21.59 7.11 0.42
C LEU A 54 22.84 6.64 -0.34
N CYS A 55 23.35 5.44 -0.09
CA CYS A 55 24.65 5.02 -0.63
C CYS A 55 24.50 4.39 -2.02
N TYR A 56 23.64 3.37 -2.13
CA TYR A 56 23.45 2.64 -3.38
C TYR A 56 22.20 3.03 -4.16
N ARG A 57 21.43 4.02 -3.66
CA ARG A 57 20.19 4.49 -4.31
C ARG A 57 19.22 3.34 -4.57
N LEU A 58 19.07 2.42 -3.62
CA LEU A 58 18.08 1.35 -3.73
C LEU A 58 16.67 1.96 -3.58
N PRO A 59 15.74 1.70 -4.51
CA PRO A 59 14.39 2.22 -4.43
C PRO A 59 13.62 1.62 -3.26
N ILE A 60 12.93 2.48 -2.53
CA ILE A 60 12.06 2.11 -1.41
C ILE A 60 10.62 2.17 -1.89
N ILE A 61 9.95 1.02 -1.94
CA ILE A 61 8.61 0.89 -2.48
C ILE A 61 7.58 0.93 -1.36
N ASN A 62 6.61 1.83 -1.45
CA ASN A 62 5.39 1.73 -0.67
C ASN A 62 4.33 0.94 -1.45
N PHE A 63 3.67 0.01 -0.75
CA PHE A 63 2.52 -0.72 -1.27
C PHE A 63 1.25 -0.22 -0.57
N GLY A 64 0.26 0.21 -1.34
CA GLY A 64 -1.03 0.69 -0.86
C GLY A 64 -2.18 0.15 -1.70
N TYR A 65 -3.40 0.21 -1.17
CA TYR A 65 -4.60 -0.02 -1.97
C TYR A 65 -5.79 0.67 -1.32
N ASP A 66 -6.68 1.16 -2.18
CA ASP A 66 -7.86 1.93 -1.82
C ASP A 66 -9.11 1.32 -2.48
N VAL A 67 -10.26 1.53 -1.84
CA VAL A 67 -11.55 1.07 -2.35
C VAL A 67 -12.48 2.27 -2.40
N HIS A 68 -12.79 2.74 -3.60
CA HIS A 68 -13.78 3.77 -3.85
C HIS A 68 -15.12 3.13 -4.16
N ILE A 69 -16.19 3.69 -3.59
CA ILE A 69 -17.55 3.16 -3.74
C ILE A 69 -18.45 4.29 -4.20
N GLU A 70 -19.21 4.01 -5.24
CA GLU A 70 -20.21 4.91 -5.79
C GLU A 70 -21.57 4.23 -5.83
N GLU A 71 -22.62 4.98 -5.53
CA GLU A 71 -24.02 4.51 -5.58
C GLU A 71 -24.74 5.08 -6.80
N PHE A 72 -25.58 4.27 -7.46
CA PHE A 72 -26.36 4.76 -8.59
C PHE A 72 -27.44 5.74 -8.15
N SER A 73 -27.27 7.02 -8.50
CA SER A 73 -28.27 8.06 -8.24
C SER A 73 -29.30 8.09 -9.37
N LYS A 74 -30.51 7.60 -9.10
CA LYS A 74 -31.66 7.73 -10.02
C LYS A 74 -31.94 9.17 -10.41
N LYS A 75 -31.75 10.12 -9.48
CA LYS A 75 -31.93 11.56 -9.71
C LYS A 75 -30.96 12.12 -10.75
N ASN A 76 -29.71 11.67 -10.73
CA ASN A 76 -28.65 12.20 -11.58
C ASN A 76 -28.35 11.31 -12.80
N GLY A 77 -28.99 10.13 -12.91
CA GLY A 77 -28.73 9.16 -13.97
C GLY A 77 -27.30 8.63 -14.00
N ARG A 78 -26.55 8.76 -12.89
CA ARG A 78 -25.12 8.43 -12.80
C ARG A 78 -24.75 7.92 -11.41
N TYR A 79 -23.62 7.22 -11.35
CA TYR A 79 -22.96 6.86 -10.10
C TYR A 79 -22.37 8.11 -9.42
N VAL A 80 -22.50 8.17 -8.09
CA VAL A 80 -22.01 9.29 -7.26
C VAL A 80 -21.21 8.71 -6.10
N SER A 81 -20.05 9.32 -5.79
CA SER A 81 -19.21 8.94 -4.64
C SER A 81 -20.01 8.90 -3.35
N VAL A 82 -19.78 7.87 -2.55
CA VAL A 82 -20.31 7.79 -1.20
C VAL A 82 -19.23 8.30 -0.25
N ASP A 83 -19.34 9.56 0.16
CA ASP A 83 -18.36 10.23 1.02
C ASP A 83 -18.61 9.90 2.50
N ASP A 84 -18.47 8.63 2.87
CA ASP A 84 -18.55 8.17 4.27
C ASP A 84 -17.28 7.42 4.65
N TYR A 85 -16.18 8.16 4.61
CA TYR A 85 -14.83 7.63 4.66
C TYR A 85 -14.34 7.56 6.11
N ASP A 86 -14.48 6.40 6.74
CA ASP A 86 -13.81 6.11 8.01
C ASP A 86 -12.51 5.32 7.76
N ASP A 87 -11.44 6.09 7.64
CA ASP A 87 -10.08 5.69 7.28
C ASP A 87 -9.45 4.75 8.32
N GLU A 88 -9.92 4.82 9.57
CA GLU A 88 -9.24 4.24 10.73
C GLU A 88 -9.47 2.72 10.84
N ASP A 89 -10.64 2.23 10.43
CA ASP A 89 -11.09 0.89 10.81
C ASP A 89 -11.05 -0.15 9.67
N GLY A 90 -10.86 0.28 8.42
CA GLY A 90 -10.94 -0.62 7.26
C GLY A 90 -12.31 -1.33 7.11
N ARG A 91 -13.34 -0.87 7.83
CA ARG A 91 -14.71 -1.39 7.84
C ARG A 91 -15.59 -0.81 6.72
N PHE A 92 -15.08 0.15 5.95
CA PHE A 92 -15.78 0.80 4.85
C PHE A 92 -16.41 -0.21 3.86
N SER A 93 -15.65 -1.25 3.47
CA SER A 93 -16.18 -2.30 2.60
C SER A 93 -17.29 -3.15 3.21
N VAL A 94 -17.41 -3.25 4.54
CA VAL A 94 -18.44 -4.05 5.21
C VAL A 94 -19.83 -3.40 5.09
N LYS A 95 -19.87 -2.06 5.11
CA LYS A 95 -21.11 -1.28 5.00
C LYS A 95 -21.76 -1.44 3.63
N TYR A 96 -20.97 -1.34 2.57
CA TYR A 96 -21.48 -1.31 1.18
C TYR A 96 -21.38 -2.66 0.46
N ILE A 97 -20.41 -3.50 0.84
CA ILE A 97 -20.21 -4.83 0.25
C ILE A 97 -20.53 -5.85 1.34
N THR A 98 -21.81 -6.04 1.63
CA THR A 98 -22.30 -6.85 2.77
C THR A 98 -22.02 -8.35 2.61
N ASN A 99 -21.89 -8.84 1.37
CA ASN A 99 -21.53 -10.22 1.08
C ASN A 99 -20.07 -10.51 1.50
N LYS A 100 -19.90 -11.44 2.46
CA LYS A 100 -18.59 -11.84 2.99
C LYS A 100 -17.68 -12.47 1.93
N GLN A 101 -18.25 -13.18 0.96
CA GLN A 101 -17.49 -13.80 -0.11
C GLN A 101 -16.94 -12.76 -1.09
N ASP A 102 -17.72 -11.73 -1.42
CA ASP A 102 -17.28 -10.64 -2.29
C ASP A 102 -16.10 -9.88 -1.67
N ARG A 103 -16.18 -9.56 -0.38
CA ARG A 103 -15.05 -8.94 0.36
C ARG A 103 -13.80 -9.82 0.36
N LYS A 104 -13.96 -11.13 0.48
CA LYS A 104 -12.83 -12.08 0.39
C LYS A 104 -12.21 -12.08 -1.00
N ILE A 105 -13.02 -12.01 -2.06
CA ILE A 105 -12.55 -11.95 -3.44
C ILE A 105 -11.74 -10.68 -3.67
N LEU A 106 -12.26 -9.51 -3.28
CA LEU A 106 -11.54 -8.23 -3.41
C LEU A 106 -10.19 -8.26 -2.67
N LEU A 107 -10.18 -8.75 -1.43
CA LEU A 107 -8.93 -8.92 -0.67
C LEU A 107 -7.97 -9.91 -1.35
N LYS A 108 -8.50 -10.99 -1.94
CA LYS A 108 -7.68 -11.98 -2.66
C LYS A 108 -7.05 -11.38 -3.91
N ILE A 109 -7.75 -10.47 -4.60
CA ILE A 109 -7.20 -9.72 -5.74
C ILE A 109 -6.01 -8.87 -5.27
N VAL A 110 -6.15 -8.11 -4.17
CA VAL A 110 -5.03 -7.36 -3.58
C VAL A 110 -3.84 -8.25 -3.28
N GLN A 111 -4.07 -9.36 -2.58
CA GLN A 111 -3.02 -10.32 -2.20
C GLN A 111 -2.34 -10.94 -3.42
N LYS A 112 -3.09 -11.25 -4.48
CA LYS A 112 -2.53 -11.83 -5.71
C LYS A 112 -1.69 -10.82 -6.49
N ASN A 113 -2.07 -9.54 -6.49
CA ASN A 113 -1.27 -8.49 -7.12
C ASN A 113 0.02 -8.24 -6.31
N LEU A 114 -0.05 -8.21 -4.99
CA LEU A 114 1.15 -8.15 -4.14
C LEU A 114 2.08 -9.35 -4.37
N GLU A 115 1.54 -10.57 -4.35
CA GLU A 115 2.30 -11.80 -4.62
C GLU A 115 2.98 -11.75 -5.99
N HIS A 116 2.26 -11.26 -7.02
CA HIS A 116 2.81 -11.10 -8.35
C HIS A 116 3.93 -10.05 -8.39
N TYR A 117 3.75 -8.93 -7.69
CA TYR A 117 4.75 -7.87 -7.62
C TYR A 117 6.07 -8.33 -7.03
N VAL A 118 6.01 -8.90 -5.83
CA VAL A 118 7.21 -9.32 -5.10
C VAL A 118 7.95 -10.44 -5.82
N LYS A 119 7.24 -11.26 -6.61
CA LYS A 119 7.85 -12.33 -7.41
C LYS A 119 8.43 -11.85 -8.73
N ARG A 120 7.72 -10.99 -9.47
CA ARG A 120 8.11 -10.60 -10.83
C ARG A 120 8.95 -9.34 -10.89
N VAL A 121 8.58 -8.33 -10.11
CA VAL A 121 9.33 -7.07 -10.03
C VAL A 121 10.48 -7.22 -9.03
N ASN A 122 10.25 -7.98 -7.95
CA ASN A 122 11.29 -8.31 -6.96
C ASN A 122 12.06 -7.06 -6.47
N PRO A 123 11.35 -6.03 -5.96
CA PRO A 123 12.00 -4.80 -5.49
C PRO A 123 12.98 -5.10 -4.35
N PRO A 124 14.08 -4.33 -4.22
CA PRO A 124 15.03 -4.55 -3.13
C PRO A 124 14.40 -4.27 -1.76
N LEU A 125 13.54 -3.26 -1.67
CA LEU A 125 12.96 -2.76 -0.42
C LEU A 125 11.46 -2.48 -0.57
N ILE A 126 10.68 -2.90 0.42
CA ILE A 126 9.26 -2.53 0.56
C ILE A 126 9.07 -1.92 1.94
N ILE A 127 8.36 -0.81 2.05
CA ILE A 127 8.01 -0.17 3.32
C ILE A 127 6.50 -0.08 3.47
N ARG A 128 6.04 -0.22 4.71
CA ARG A 128 4.65 -0.11 5.12
C ARG A 128 4.58 0.70 6.40
N GLY A 129 3.90 1.84 6.37
CA GLY A 129 3.67 2.66 7.54
C GLY A 129 3.33 4.11 7.20
N PRO A 130 3.06 4.94 8.23
CA PRO A 130 3.05 4.54 9.64
C PRO A 130 1.86 3.63 10.01
N LEU A 131 2.12 2.70 10.93
CA LEU A 131 1.19 1.67 11.38
C LEU A 131 0.80 1.94 12.83
N GLY A 132 -0.37 2.55 13.04
CA GLY A 132 -1.00 2.59 14.35
C GLY A 132 -1.45 1.22 14.86
N ASN A 133 -1.84 1.15 16.13
CA ASN A 133 -2.16 -0.10 16.85
C ASN A 133 -3.16 -0.99 16.09
N PHE A 134 -4.21 -0.40 15.51
CA PHE A 134 -5.18 -1.15 14.70
C PHE A 134 -4.53 -1.81 13.48
N LYS A 135 -3.74 -1.06 12.70
CA LYS A 135 -3.08 -1.57 11.48
C LYS A 135 -2.14 -2.71 11.81
N GLN A 136 -1.36 -2.59 12.89
CA GLN A 136 -0.40 -3.61 13.36
C GLN A 136 -1.08 -4.96 13.65
N HIS A 137 -2.29 -4.95 14.22
CA HIS A 137 -3.01 -6.16 14.62
C HIS A 137 -4.06 -6.63 13.60
N SER A 138 -4.29 -5.86 12.54
CA SER A 138 -5.30 -6.20 11.54
C SER A 138 -4.85 -7.39 10.67
N ALA A 139 -5.74 -8.38 10.52
CA ALA A 139 -5.46 -9.60 9.73
C ALA A 139 -5.03 -9.30 8.28
N ARG A 140 -5.51 -8.20 7.72
CA ARG A 140 -5.18 -7.69 6.39
C ARG A 140 -3.71 -7.28 6.27
N TYR A 141 -3.19 -6.53 7.23
CA TYR A 141 -1.78 -6.11 7.20
C TYR A 141 -0.85 -7.27 7.51
N LEU A 142 -1.19 -8.10 8.50
CA LEU A 142 -0.42 -9.30 8.85
C LEU A 142 -0.27 -10.24 7.65
N LYS A 143 -1.39 -10.55 6.97
CA LYS A 143 -1.38 -11.44 5.80
C LYS A 143 -0.64 -10.86 4.60
N ASN A 144 -0.65 -9.54 4.42
CA ASN A 144 0.17 -8.90 3.39
C ASN A 144 1.67 -8.99 3.73
N GLY A 145 2.03 -8.81 5.01
CA GLY A 145 3.39 -9.02 5.51
C GLY A 145 3.87 -10.46 5.28
N GLU A 146 3.03 -11.44 5.59
CA GLU A 146 3.31 -12.86 5.33
C GLU A 146 3.61 -13.14 3.86
N ILE A 147 2.86 -12.53 2.92
CA ILE A 147 3.12 -12.68 1.48
C ILE A 147 4.52 -12.19 1.11
N ILE A 148 4.95 -11.05 1.68
CA ILE A 148 6.26 -10.47 1.42
C ILE A 148 7.37 -11.34 2.05
N ILE A 149 7.20 -11.77 3.30
CA ILE A 149 8.14 -12.66 3.99
C ILE A 149 8.28 -14.00 3.25
N ASN A 150 7.17 -14.61 2.82
CA ASN A 150 7.17 -15.85 2.05
C ASN A 150 7.82 -15.71 0.66
N ALA A 151 8.00 -14.48 0.16
CA ALA A 151 8.78 -14.19 -1.04
C ALA A 151 10.29 -14.02 -0.76
N GLY A 152 10.74 -14.32 0.46
CA GLY A 152 12.13 -14.33 0.89
C GLY A 152 12.64 -13.00 1.47
N TYR A 153 11.75 -12.07 1.82
CA TYR A 153 12.14 -10.80 2.42
C TYR A 153 12.30 -10.93 3.94
N GLN A 154 13.26 -10.20 4.49
CA GLN A 154 13.45 -10.04 5.92
C GLN A 154 12.74 -8.79 6.42
N GLN A 155 11.94 -8.92 7.47
CA GLN A 155 11.27 -7.78 8.10
C GLN A 155 12.18 -7.08 9.10
N ILE A 156 12.20 -5.76 9.02
CA ILE A 156 12.84 -4.82 9.93
C ILE A 156 11.71 -3.95 10.49
N VAL A 157 11.64 -3.84 11.81
CA VAL A 157 10.68 -2.97 12.49
C VAL A 157 11.42 -1.72 12.92
N ALA A 158 10.96 -0.57 12.45
CA ALA A 158 11.49 0.74 12.82
C ALA A 158 10.38 1.56 13.49
N SER A 159 10.73 2.32 14.51
CA SER A 159 9.86 3.31 15.12
C SER A 159 9.66 4.51 14.20
N TYR A 160 8.61 5.29 14.48
CA TYR A 160 8.28 6.48 13.71
C TYR A 160 9.46 7.47 13.56
N ASN A 161 10.28 7.62 14.60
CA ASN A 161 11.38 8.57 14.63
C ASN A 161 12.63 8.08 13.90
N GLU A 162 12.79 6.77 13.72
CA GLU A 162 13.94 6.17 13.02
C GLU A 162 13.81 6.23 11.49
N VAL A 163 12.61 6.49 10.98
CA VAL A 163 12.36 6.60 9.54
C VAL A 163 12.39 8.08 9.14
N PRO A 164 13.18 8.47 8.13
CA PRO A 164 13.24 9.86 7.69
C PRO A 164 11.89 10.31 7.12
N ASP A 165 11.74 11.61 6.89
CA ASP A 165 10.50 12.15 6.30
C ASP A 165 10.39 11.72 4.84
N ILE A 166 9.52 10.74 4.61
CA ILE A 166 9.19 10.18 3.30
C ILE A 166 7.73 10.41 2.95
N SER A 167 7.42 10.34 1.67
CA SER A 167 6.07 10.63 1.14
C SER A 167 5.01 9.59 1.51
N THR A 168 5.30 8.62 2.39
CA THR A 168 4.26 7.82 3.05
C THR A 168 3.58 8.70 4.08
N LYS A 169 2.65 9.58 3.63
CA LYS A 169 1.81 10.50 4.42
C LYS A 169 2.02 10.34 5.94
N LYS A 170 3.12 10.93 6.46
CA LYS A 170 3.27 11.20 7.88
C LYS A 170 2.23 12.29 8.16
N SER A 171 1.04 11.89 8.55
CA SER A 171 -0.04 12.81 8.86
C SER A 171 0.27 13.50 10.19
N PHE A 172 -0.20 14.74 10.39
CA PHE A 172 -0.06 15.42 11.68
C PHE A 172 -0.77 14.70 12.85
N LYS A 173 -1.55 13.64 12.57
CA LYS A 173 -2.20 12.79 13.57
C LYS A 173 -1.37 11.57 13.97
N ASP A 174 -0.26 11.33 13.27
CA ASP A 174 0.60 10.17 13.48
C ASP A 174 1.39 10.36 14.78
N THR A 175 1.39 9.33 15.63
CA THR A 175 1.97 9.42 16.98
C THR A 175 3.30 8.68 17.06
N VAL A 176 4.14 9.06 18.03
CA VAL A 176 5.46 8.42 18.28
C VAL A 176 5.35 6.91 18.56
N SER A 177 4.16 6.41 18.86
CA SER A 177 3.89 4.97 19.07
C SER A 177 3.72 4.16 17.78
N GLU A 178 3.65 4.82 16.62
CA GLU A 178 3.49 4.14 15.35
C GLU A 178 4.79 3.51 14.85
N LEU A 179 4.64 2.42 14.11
CA LEU A 179 5.76 1.64 13.58
C LEU A 179 5.77 1.65 12.06
N PHE A 180 6.95 1.45 11.50
CA PHE A 180 7.17 1.12 10.10
C PHE A 180 7.66 -0.32 9.99
N TYR A 181 7.06 -1.06 9.08
CA TYR A 181 7.56 -2.37 8.66
C TYR A 181 8.30 -2.20 7.34
N ILE A 182 9.60 -2.42 7.37
CA ILE A 182 10.48 -2.39 6.20
C ILE A 182 10.86 -3.83 5.88
N TYR A 183 10.76 -4.23 4.62
CA TYR A 183 11.06 -5.56 4.13
C TYR A 183 12.23 -5.47 3.17
N ALA A 184 13.35 -6.09 3.51
CA ALA A 184 14.56 -6.11 2.70
C ALA A 184 14.75 -7.46 2.03
N LYS A 185 15.14 -7.47 0.75
CA LYS A 185 15.21 -8.70 -0.05
C LYS A 185 16.38 -9.61 0.34
N ASP A 186 17.50 -9.03 0.73
CA ASP A 186 18.74 -9.73 1.08
C ASP A 186 19.52 -8.93 2.16
N GLU A 187 20.61 -9.53 2.65
CA GLU A 187 21.45 -8.89 3.69
C GLU A 187 22.06 -7.56 3.21
N PHE A 188 22.37 -7.44 1.91
CA PHE A 188 22.91 -6.19 1.35
C PHE A 188 21.88 -5.06 1.42
N ALA A 189 20.65 -5.31 0.96
CA ALA A 189 19.56 -4.33 1.03
C ALA A 189 19.21 -3.96 2.48
N LYS A 190 19.29 -4.93 3.40
CA LYS A 190 19.09 -4.71 4.84
C LYS A 190 20.16 -3.84 5.45
N GLU A 191 21.43 -4.12 5.18
CA GLU A 191 22.54 -3.27 5.64
C GLU A 191 22.40 -1.85 5.12
N GLU A 192 22.01 -1.69 3.85
CA GLU A 192 21.80 -0.40 3.23
C GLU A 192 20.66 0.38 3.90
N VAL A 193 19.55 -0.28 4.25
CA VAL A 193 18.48 0.35 5.03
C VAL A 193 18.97 0.79 6.41
N ILE A 194 19.60 -0.12 7.16
CA ILE A 194 20.01 0.19 8.54
C ILE A 194 21.03 1.33 8.56
N LYS A 195 22.09 1.23 7.76
CA LYS A 195 23.22 2.17 7.79
C LYS A 195 22.92 3.47 7.05
N ASN A 196 22.21 3.39 5.92
CA ASN A 196 22.11 4.49 4.96
C ASN A 196 20.69 5.01 4.73
N TYR A 197 19.71 4.52 5.49
CA TYR A 197 18.37 5.07 5.49
C TYR A 197 17.89 5.43 6.91
N LEU A 198 18.04 4.51 7.87
CA LEU A 198 17.65 4.74 9.27
C LEU A 198 18.72 5.55 10.03
N LEU A 199 19.94 5.01 10.20
CA LEU A 199 20.96 5.62 11.06
C LEU A 199 21.52 6.95 10.55
N LYS A 200 21.56 7.17 9.23
CA LYS A 200 22.03 8.45 8.66
C LYS A 200 21.06 9.62 8.90
N GLN A 201 19.84 9.35 9.36
CA GLN A 201 18.95 10.39 9.86
C GLN A 201 19.54 11.08 11.10
N ASP A 202 20.20 10.34 11.99
CA ASP A 202 20.78 10.92 13.21
C ASP A 202 21.89 11.93 12.90
N ALA A 203 22.73 11.66 11.91
CA ALA A 203 23.81 12.58 11.52
C ALA A 203 23.25 13.90 10.95
N ILE A 204 22.25 13.82 10.07
CA ILE A 204 21.61 15.01 9.46
C ILE A 204 20.78 15.79 10.50
N CYS A 205 20.11 15.10 11.42
CA CYS A 205 19.38 15.73 12.52
C CYS A 205 20.33 16.41 13.51
N GLN A 206 21.48 15.81 13.83
CA GLN A 206 22.49 16.43 14.70
C GLN A 206 23.12 17.67 14.05
N GLU A 207 23.40 17.65 12.74
CA GLU A 207 23.90 18.83 12.03
C GLU A 207 22.89 20.00 12.03
N LYS A 208 21.59 19.71 11.93
CA LYS A 208 20.52 20.73 11.99
C LYS A 208 20.28 21.30 13.38
N ILE A 209 20.56 20.55 14.44
CA ILE A 209 20.45 21.02 15.84
C ILE A 209 21.68 21.86 16.22
N ALA A 210 22.83 21.59 15.58
CA ALA A 210 24.09 22.30 15.81
C ALA A 210 24.25 23.61 15.00
N ALA A 211 23.36 23.89 14.05
CA ALA A 211 23.34 25.08 13.21
C ALA A 211 22.28 26.10 13.68
#